data_AF-A0AA88YCI7-F1
#
_entry.id   AF-A0AA88YCI7-F1
#
_cell.length_a   1.000
_cell.length_b   1.000
_cell.length_c   1.000
_cell.angle_alpha   90.00
_cell.angle_beta   90.00
_cell.angle_gamma   90.00
#
_symmetry.space_group_name_H-M   'P 1'
#
loop_
_entity.id
_entity.type
_entity.pdbx_description
1 polymer ?
#
loop_
_entity_poly.entity_id
_entity_poly.type
_entity_poly.pdbx_seq_one_letter_code
_entity_poly.pdbx_strand_id
1 'polypeptide(L)'
;FWSIIILASFSYLMYTVVNELRQYYSYPIRTQVNVEYHTEMTFPALTICNLCWRNKSKLGDSLNQDAFYGSISEFSHVFGHPNWSDPWYGENGFYNETTEDFFFDQAMDLSKFLLQCWFDNTNQLVCEQDFVPIFTPSGLCYTFNGDGRRKTTFSGSRYNLHLYVDVNSDSYTWGSAVGTGIQILAHEPGTNPDISSLGVRVKPGSSVYAEISKREYTYLERPYKAFAEQYCETDFPTWSSSSEQFSYTRQYCFQLCFARIVEIKCQCHLVSFPGKY
;
A
#
# COMPACT_ATOMS: atom_id res chain seq x y z
N PHE A 1 -59.52 40.75 -12.44
CA PHE A 1 -59.13 40.26 -11.10
C PHE A 1 -58.68 38.79 -11.15
N TRP A 2 -59.59 37.84 -11.42
CA TRP A 2 -59.26 36.40 -11.50
C TRP A 2 -58.12 36.04 -12.47
N SER A 3 -58.11 36.60 -13.69
CA SER A 3 -57.06 36.34 -14.68
C SER A 3 -55.65 36.76 -14.21
N ILE A 4 -55.55 37.83 -13.42
CA ILE A 4 -54.27 38.33 -12.88
C ILE A 4 -53.73 37.37 -11.81
N ILE A 5 -54.61 36.88 -10.93
CA ILE A 5 -54.25 35.91 -9.89
C ILE A 5 -53.79 34.60 -10.53
N ILE A 6 -54.51 34.12 -11.55
CA ILE A 6 -54.16 32.89 -12.28
C ILE A 6 -52.79 33.06 -12.95
N LEU A 7 -52.55 34.16 -13.67
CA LEU A 7 -51.27 34.43 -14.31
C LEU A 7 -50.12 34.50 -13.28
N ALA A 8 -50.31 35.21 -12.18
CA ALA A 8 -49.29 35.31 -11.13
C ALA A 8 -48.97 33.94 -10.50
N SER A 9 -50.00 33.15 -10.20
CA SER A 9 -49.82 31.79 -9.65
C SER A 9 -49.12 30.86 -10.63
N PHE A 10 -49.43 30.93 -11.93
CA PHE A 10 -48.76 30.17 -12.98
C PHE A 10 -47.31 30.58 -13.16
N SER A 11 -47.00 31.89 -13.14
CA SER A 11 -45.62 32.37 -13.18
C SER A 11 -44.80 31.89 -11.99
N TYR A 12 -45.36 31.93 -10.78
CA TYR A 12 -44.70 31.43 -9.58
C TYR A 12 -44.48 29.91 -9.62
N LEU A 13 -45.47 29.16 -10.11
CA LEU A 13 -45.34 27.72 -10.33
C LEU A 13 -44.20 27.43 -11.32
N MET A 14 -44.15 28.11 -12.46
CA MET A 14 -43.10 27.92 -13.47
C MET A 14 -41.71 28.26 -12.92
N TYR A 15 -41.59 29.34 -12.15
CA TYR A 15 -40.35 29.68 -11.46
C TYR A 15 -39.90 28.55 -10.51
N THR A 16 -40.83 28.03 -9.70
CA THR A 16 -40.55 26.94 -8.76
C THR A 16 -40.11 25.67 -9.48
N VAL A 17 -40.83 25.28 -10.54
CA VAL A 17 -40.50 24.09 -11.35
C VAL A 17 -39.11 24.22 -11.97
N VAL A 18 -38.76 25.39 -12.53
CA VAL A 18 -37.41 25.62 -13.09
C VAL A 18 -36.34 25.51 -12.01
N ASN A 19 -36.59 26.04 -10.81
CA ASN A 19 -35.64 25.97 -9.71
C ASN A 19 -35.41 24.52 -9.24
N GLU A 20 -36.49 23.75 -9.05
CA GLU A 20 -36.41 22.33 -8.67
C GLU A 20 -35.75 21.49 -9.75
N LEU A 21 -36.01 21.77 -11.03
CA LEU A 21 -35.33 21.10 -12.14
C LEU A 21 -33.82 21.40 -12.13
N ARG A 22 -33.42 22.67 -11.91
CA ARG A 22 -32.00 23.02 -11.78
C ARG A 22 -31.35 22.32 -10.60
N GLN A 23 -32.05 22.25 -9.46
CA GLN A 23 -31.55 21.53 -8.29
C GLN A 23 -31.43 20.03 -8.56
N TYR A 24 -32.41 19.42 -9.23
CA TYR A 24 -32.36 18.02 -9.64
C TYR A 24 -31.17 17.72 -10.57
N TYR A 25 -30.97 18.53 -11.61
CA TYR A 25 -29.85 18.37 -12.56
C TYR A 25 -28.50 18.84 -12.01
N SER A 26 -28.45 19.44 -10.82
CA SER A 26 -27.19 19.67 -10.10
C SER A 26 -26.65 18.39 -9.43
N TYR A 27 -27.44 17.30 -9.44
CA TYR A 27 -27.13 15.99 -8.85
C TYR A 27 -26.61 16.09 -7.40
N PRO A 28 -27.36 16.76 -6.49
CA PRO A 28 -26.94 16.93 -5.12
C PRO A 28 -26.92 15.58 -4.40
N ILE A 29 -25.90 15.37 -3.57
CA ILE A 29 -25.75 14.16 -2.77
C ILE A 29 -26.05 14.45 -1.30
N ARG A 30 -26.57 13.44 -0.59
CA ARG A 30 -26.73 13.47 0.87
C ARG A 30 -25.99 12.27 1.46
N THR A 31 -25.01 12.53 2.31
CA THR A 31 -24.27 11.48 3.01
C THR A 31 -25.10 10.92 4.16
N GLN A 32 -25.16 9.59 4.25
CA GLN A 32 -25.71 8.88 5.40
C GLN A 32 -24.57 8.19 6.15
N VAL A 33 -24.56 8.32 7.47
CA VAL A 33 -23.58 7.65 8.34
C VAL A 33 -24.35 6.67 9.21
N ASN A 34 -24.03 5.39 9.08
CA ASN A 34 -24.56 4.32 9.91
C ASN A 34 -23.43 3.72 10.73
N VAL A 35 -23.74 3.29 11.95
CA VAL A 35 -22.83 2.55 12.81
C VAL A 35 -23.38 1.14 12.95
N GLU A 36 -22.68 0.18 12.37
CA GLU A 36 -23.06 -1.23 12.39
C GLU A 36 -22.17 -1.98 13.38
N TYR A 37 -22.80 -2.78 14.25
CA TYR A 37 -22.09 -3.63 15.20
C TYR A 37 -22.10 -5.05 14.67
N HIS A 38 -20.91 -5.57 14.35
CA HIS A 38 -20.73 -6.94 13.91
C HIS A 38 -20.23 -7.81 15.07
N THR A 39 -20.77 -9.02 15.20
CA THR A 39 -20.30 -10.02 16.16
C THR A 39 -19.02 -10.73 15.69
N GLU A 40 -18.78 -10.75 14.39
CA GLU A 40 -17.59 -11.27 13.72
C GLU A 40 -17.19 -10.28 12.61
N MET A 41 -15.91 -9.96 12.51
CA MET A 41 -15.37 -9.14 11.44
C MET A 41 -14.19 -9.82 10.76
N THR A 42 -14.07 -9.63 9.44
CA THR A 42 -12.83 -9.98 8.73
C THR A 42 -11.70 -9.10 9.25
N PHE A 43 -10.62 -9.73 9.71
CA PHE A 43 -9.43 -9.00 10.12
C PHE A 43 -8.82 -8.36 8.87
N PRO A 44 -8.24 -7.15 8.93
CA PRO A 44 -7.60 -6.55 7.75
C PRO A 44 -6.40 -7.40 7.28
N ALA A 45 -5.94 -7.12 6.07
CA ALA A 45 -4.62 -7.53 5.66
C ALA A 45 -3.59 -6.65 6.38
N LEU A 46 -2.52 -7.25 6.90
CA LEU A 46 -1.44 -6.53 7.58
C LEU A 46 -0.11 -6.81 6.89
N THR A 47 0.43 -5.79 6.24
CA THR A 47 1.76 -5.84 5.64
C THR A 47 2.78 -5.29 6.60
N ILE A 48 3.88 -6.02 6.78
CA ILE A 48 5.03 -5.64 7.58
C ILE A 48 6.30 -5.70 6.73
N CYS A 49 7.11 -4.65 6.82
CA CYS A 49 8.42 -4.57 6.19
C CYS A 49 9.48 -4.31 7.25
N ASN A 50 10.64 -4.98 7.11
CA ASN A 50 11.85 -4.51 7.75
C ASN A 50 12.31 -3.23 7.02
N LEU A 51 12.73 -2.19 7.74
CA LEU A 51 13.24 -0.97 7.09
C LEU A 51 14.47 -1.29 6.21
N CYS A 52 15.29 -2.27 6.58
CA CYS A 52 16.29 -2.84 5.69
C CYS A 52 15.88 -4.26 5.32
N TRP A 53 15.31 -4.42 4.12
CA TRP A 53 14.93 -5.73 3.60
C TRP A 53 16.14 -6.61 3.22
N ARG A 54 17.29 -5.99 2.93
CA ARG A 54 18.55 -6.66 2.56
C ARG A 54 19.32 -7.17 3.77
N ASN A 55 19.96 -8.33 3.61
CA ASN A 55 20.82 -8.94 4.62
C ASN A 55 22.30 -8.80 4.25
N LYS A 56 23.06 -8.05 5.06
CA LYS A 56 24.50 -7.82 4.88
C LYS A 56 25.30 -9.12 4.80
N SER A 57 24.94 -10.14 5.57
CA SER A 57 25.67 -11.43 5.58
C SER A 57 25.55 -12.19 4.25
N LYS A 58 24.49 -11.95 3.47
CA LYS A 58 24.28 -12.57 2.16
C LYS A 58 24.91 -11.76 1.03
N LEU A 59 24.93 -10.43 1.18
CA LEU A 59 25.48 -9.48 0.23
C LEU A 59 27.01 -9.38 0.25
N GLY A 60 27.64 -9.71 1.38
CA GLY A 60 29.06 -9.46 1.61
C GLY A 60 29.32 -8.07 2.23
N ASP A 61 30.48 -7.91 2.85
CA ASP A 61 30.89 -6.67 3.51
C ASP A 61 31.97 -5.97 2.68
N SER A 62 31.59 -4.92 1.96
CA SER A 62 32.48 -4.14 1.09
C SER A 62 32.13 -2.66 1.17
N LEU A 63 33.15 -1.82 1.38
CA LEU A 63 32.98 -0.36 1.36
C LEU A 63 32.48 0.16 0.01
N ASN A 64 32.90 -0.46 -1.10
CA ASN A 64 32.45 -0.05 -2.44
C ASN A 64 30.97 -0.40 -2.66
N GLN A 65 30.51 -1.51 -2.08
CA GLN A 65 29.10 -1.92 -2.13
C GLN A 65 28.22 -1.00 -1.29
N ASP A 66 28.68 -0.64 -0.10
CA ASP A 66 28.01 0.31 0.77
C ASP A 66 27.91 1.70 0.10
N ALA A 67 28.99 2.14 -0.54
CA ALA A 67 29.01 3.36 -1.33
C ALA A 67 28.05 3.30 -2.52
N PHE A 68 28.02 2.18 -3.27
CA PHE A 68 27.08 1.98 -4.38
C PHE A 68 25.64 2.11 -3.93
N TYR A 69 25.21 1.32 -2.94
CA TYR A 69 23.84 1.35 -2.46
C TYR A 69 23.48 2.68 -1.79
N GLY A 70 24.42 3.33 -1.10
CA GLY A 70 24.25 4.70 -0.61
C GLY A 70 24.01 5.70 -1.75
N SER A 71 24.79 5.61 -2.82
CA SER A 71 24.75 6.52 -3.96
C SER A 71 23.48 6.40 -4.82
N ILE A 72 22.87 5.21 -4.90
CA ILE A 72 21.61 5.00 -5.64
C ILE A 72 20.35 5.14 -4.75
N SER A 73 20.53 5.40 -3.45
CA SER A 73 19.42 5.59 -2.52
C SER A 73 18.91 7.04 -2.48
N GLU A 74 17.88 7.27 -1.68
CA GLU A 74 17.42 8.63 -1.30
C GLU A 74 18.55 9.51 -0.70
N PHE A 75 19.66 8.89 -0.25
CA PHE A 75 20.85 9.57 0.28
C PHE A 75 21.92 9.87 -0.76
N SER A 76 21.62 9.73 -2.06
CA SER A 76 22.56 10.07 -3.14
C SER A 76 23.18 11.47 -3.00
N HIS A 77 22.47 12.43 -2.42
CA HIS A 77 22.98 13.77 -2.12
C HIS A 77 24.09 13.83 -1.05
N VAL A 78 24.14 12.83 -0.15
CA VAL A 78 25.19 12.69 0.88
C VAL A 78 26.32 11.80 0.39
N PHE A 79 25.99 10.68 -0.24
CA PHE A 79 26.97 9.68 -0.70
C PHE A 79 27.61 10.05 -2.06
N GLY A 80 27.10 11.08 -2.74
CA GLY A 80 27.48 11.41 -4.10
C GLY A 80 26.73 10.54 -5.12
N HIS A 81 26.70 10.99 -6.36
CA HIS A 81 26.11 10.20 -7.46
C HIS A 81 26.99 8.97 -7.77
N PRO A 82 26.38 7.83 -8.13
CA PRO A 82 27.12 6.64 -8.54
C PRO A 82 28.03 6.94 -9.72
N ASN A 83 29.30 6.53 -9.62
CA ASN A 83 30.19 6.52 -10.76
C ASN A 83 29.89 5.31 -11.65
N TRP A 84 29.00 5.48 -12.63
CA TRP A 84 28.62 4.41 -13.57
C TRP A 84 29.77 3.88 -14.44
N SER A 85 30.93 4.55 -14.43
CA SER A 85 32.15 4.10 -15.13
C SER A 85 33.14 3.38 -14.23
N ASP A 86 32.82 3.16 -12.95
CA ASP A 86 33.68 2.42 -12.04
C ASP A 86 33.75 0.94 -12.46
N PRO A 87 34.96 0.40 -12.77
CA PRO A 87 35.12 -1.00 -13.16
C PRO A 87 34.68 -1.97 -12.06
N TRP A 88 34.81 -1.58 -10.78
CA TRP A 88 34.50 -2.46 -9.66
C TRP A 88 33.01 -2.86 -9.65
N TYR A 89 32.11 -1.95 -10.01
CA TYR A 89 30.67 -2.25 -10.10
C TYR A 89 30.37 -3.26 -11.21
N GLY A 90 31.05 -3.14 -12.35
CA GLY A 90 30.90 -4.09 -13.46
C GLY A 90 31.44 -5.48 -13.13
N GLU A 91 32.64 -5.55 -12.55
CA GLU A 91 33.29 -6.80 -12.16
C GLU A 91 32.51 -7.57 -11.07
N ASN A 92 31.78 -6.85 -10.22
CA ASN A 92 30.95 -7.43 -9.15
C ASN A 92 29.47 -7.54 -9.54
N GLY A 93 29.13 -7.34 -10.81
CA GLY A 93 27.79 -7.64 -11.35
C GLY A 93 26.68 -6.67 -10.97
N PHE A 94 26.98 -5.45 -10.53
CA PHE A 94 25.97 -4.44 -10.16
C PHE A 94 25.20 -3.86 -11.36
N TYR A 95 25.70 -4.06 -12.58
CA TYR A 95 25.03 -3.66 -13.83
C TYR A 95 24.28 -4.80 -14.51
N ASN A 96 24.31 -6.00 -13.92
CA ASN A 96 23.60 -7.14 -14.47
C ASN A 96 22.10 -6.99 -14.24
N GLU A 97 21.32 -7.56 -15.14
CA GLU A 97 19.87 -7.64 -14.98
C GLU A 97 19.52 -8.47 -13.74
N THR A 98 18.71 -7.91 -12.85
CA THR A 98 18.30 -8.55 -11.61
C THR A 98 16.95 -9.22 -11.79
N THR A 99 16.83 -10.48 -11.38
CA THR A 99 15.56 -11.23 -11.35
C THR A 99 14.88 -11.10 -9.98
N GLU A 100 13.60 -11.47 -9.88
CA GLU A 100 12.91 -11.54 -8.57
C GLU A 100 13.64 -12.45 -7.57
N ASP A 101 14.15 -13.59 -8.05
CA ASP A 101 14.93 -14.55 -7.24
C ASP A 101 16.17 -13.89 -6.62
N PHE A 102 16.84 -12.99 -7.36
CA PHE A 102 17.96 -12.23 -6.82
C PHE A 102 17.55 -11.38 -5.61
N PHE A 103 16.37 -10.76 -5.63
CA PHE A 103 15.88 -10.01 -4.46
C PHE A 103 15.55 -10.93 -3.28
N PHE A 104 14.96 -12.10 -3.53
CA PHE A 104 14.70 -13.08 -2.48
C PHE A 104 15.97 -13.61 -1.83
N ASP A 105 16.99 -13.92 -2.63
CA ASP A 105 18.27 -14.45 -2.15
C ASP A 105 18.97 -13.45 -1.23
N GLN A 106 18.89 -12.15 -1.51
CA GLN A 106 19.54 -11.11 -0.70
C GLN A 106 18.71 -10.65 0.51
N ALA A 107 17.46 -11.11 0.63
CA ALA A 107 16.56 -10.64 1.67
C ALA A 107 16.91 -11.19 3.07
N MET A 108 16.46 -10.47 4.09
CA MET A 108 16.40 -10.94 5.47
C MET A 108 15.57 -12.22 5.58
N ASP A 109 16.04 -13.19 6.36
CA ASP A 109 15.30 -14.43 6.58
C ASP A 109 14.06 -14.15 7.43
N LEU A 110 12.89 -14.60 6.96
CA LEU A 110 11.62 -14.34 7.64
C LEU A 110 11.60 -14.89 9.07
N SER A 111 12.16 -16.09 9.33
CA SER A 111 12.24 -16.67 10.68
C SER A 111 13.11 -15.88 11.64
N LYS A 112 14.11 -15.15 11.14
CA LYS A 112 14.95 -14.27 11.96
C LYS A 112 14.28 -12.92 12.18
N PHE A 113 13.45 -12.49 11.23
CA PHE A 113 12.72 -11.23 11.32
C PHE A 113 11.46 -11.34 12.19
N LEU A 114 10.56 -12.27 11.87
CA LEU A 114 9.35 -12.60 12.63
C LEU A 114 9.61 -13.81 13.51
N LEU A 115 10.09 -13.54 14.72
CA LEU A 115 10.42 -14.58 15.70
C LEU A 115 9.17 -15.32 16.20
N GLN A 116 8.08 -14.60 16.43
CA GLN A 116 6.83 -15.20 16.87
C GLN A 116 5.62 -14.38 16.44
N CYS A 117 4.52 -15.08 16.17
CA CYS A 117 3.26 -14.49 15.81
C CYS A 117 2.12 -15.26 16.47
N TRP A 118 1.07 -14.55 16.87
CA TRP A 118 -0.14 -15.15 17.41
C TRP A 118 -1.36 -14.42 16.85
N PHE A 119 -2.44 -15.16 16.64
CA PHE A 119 -3.71 -14.57 16.23
C PHE A 119 -4.85 -15.12 17.10
N ASP A 120 -5.50 -14.23 17.84
CA ASP A 120 -6.52 -14.56 18.83
C ASP A 120 -6.04 -15.67 19.79
N ASN A 121 -6.88 -16.67 20.08
CA ASN A 121 -6.54 -17.81 20.92
C ASN A 121 -6.08 -19.03 20.09
N THR A 122 -5.66 -18.83 18.84
CA THR A 122 -5.24 -19.95 17.99
C THR A 122 -3.72 -20.19 18.07
N ASN A 123 -3.33 -21.37 18.54
CA ASN A 123 -1.93 -21.83 18.53
C ASN A 123 -1.51 -22.44 17.18
N GLN A 124 -2.24 -22.15 16.10
CA GLN A 124 -2.03 -22.75 14.78
C GLN A 124 -1.37 -21.80 13.77
N LEU A 125 -1.01 -20.59 14.18
CA LEU A 125 -0.37 -19.62 13.30
C LEU A 125 1.11 -19.98 13.13
N VAL A 126 1.55 -20.16 11.89
CA VAL A 126 2.95 -20.41 11.53
C VAL A 126 3.42 -19.22 10.71
N CYS A 127 4.28 -18.38 11.27
CA CYS A 127 4.61 -17.09 10.66
C CYS A 127 5.15 -17.23 9.24
N GLU A 128 6.01 -18.23 8.98
CA GLU A 128 6.58 -18.48 7.65
C GLU A 128 5.55 -18.90 6.58
N GLN A 129 4.40 -19.44 7.01
CA GLN A 129 3.36 -19.91 6.09
C GLN A 129 2.21 -18.90 5.96
N ASP A 130 1.88 -18.21 7.05
CA ASP A 130 0.77 -17.25 7.11
C ASP A 130 1.15 -15.83 6.65
N PHE A 131 2.44 -15.52 6.57
CA PHE A 131 2.96 -14.26 6.04
C PHE A 131 3.51 -14.47 4.63
N VAL A 132 2.75 -14.01 3.63
CA VAL A 132 3.11 -14.17 2.21
C VAL A 132 4.04 -13.05 1.77
N PRO A 133 5.17 -13.35 1.10
CA PRO A 133 6.08 -12.32 0.61
C PRO A 133 5.41 -11.45 -0.46
N ILE A 134 5.70 -10.15 -0.43
CA ILE A 134 5.27 -9.18 -1.42
C ILE A 134 6.35 -8.12 -1.63
N PHE A 135 6.65 -7.80 -2.89
CA PHE A 135 7.53 -6.70 -3.22
C PHE A 135 6.77 -5.38 -3.19
N THR A 136 7.36 -4.40 -2.53
CA THR A 136 6.85 -3.04 -2.45
C THR A 136 7.98 -2.06 -2.76
N PRO A 137 7.70 -0.76 -2.99
CA PRO A 137 8.77 0.23 -3.12
C PRO A 137 9.71 0.31 -1.90
N SER A 138 9.27 -0.16 -0.73
CA SER A 138 10.10 -0.30 0.48
C SER A 138 10.98 -1.56 0.49
N GLY A 139 10.90 -2.41 -0.54
CA GLY A 139 11.62 -3.68 -0.66
C GLY A 139 10.75 -4.91 -0.41
N LEU A 140 11.38 -6.02 -0.04
CA LEU A 140 10.67 -7.25 0.30
C LEU A 140 9.96 -7.10 1.65
N CYS A 141 8.65 -7.30 1.62
CA CYS A 141 7.76 -7.23 2.77
C CYS A 141 6.92 -8.50 2.85
N TYR A 142 6.13 -8.61 3.91
CA TYR A 142 5.29 -9.77 4.14
C TYR A 142 3.89 -9.36 4.57
N THR A 143 2.88 -9.98 3.99
CA THR A 143 1.47 -9.68 4.25
C THR A 143 0.79 -10.85 4.94
N PHE A 144 0.24 -10.60 6.12
CA PHE A 144 -0.68 -11.47 6.81
C PHE A 144 -2.11 -11.23 6.35
N ASN A 145 -2.88 -12.31 6.16
CA ASN A 145 -4.30 -12.26 5.84
C ASN A 145 -4.64 -11.43 4.57
N GLY A 146 -3.76 -11.47 3.57
CA GLY A 146 -3.98 -10.80 2.27
C GLY A 146 -5.20 -11.32 1.51
N ASP A 147 -5.62 -12.57 1.78
CA ASP A 147 -6.80 -13.22 1.19
C ASP A 147 -8.11 -12.97 1.96
N GLY A 148 -8.03 -12.34 3.15
CA GLY A 148 -9.19 -11.98 3.95
C GLY A 148 -9.91 -13.16 4.61
N ARG A 149 -9.26 -14.32 4.74
CA ARG A 149 -9.88 -15.51 5.34
C ARG A 149 -9.90 -15.49 6.86
N ARG A 150 -8.98 -14.77 7.50
CA ARG A 150 -8.91 -14.67 8.96
C ARG A 150 -9.93 -13.64 9.45
N LYS A 151 -10.74 -14.07 10.40
CA LYS A 151 -11.78 -13.26 11.05
C LYS A 151 -11.56 -13.27 12.54
N THR A 152 -12.07 -12.24 13.21
CA THR A 152 -12.02 -12.10 14.67
C THR A 152 -13.41 -11.75 15.21
N THR A 153 -13.73 -12.32 16.37
CA THR A 153 -14.91 -11.97 17.18
C THR A 153 -14.50 -11.21 18.45
N PHE A 154 -13.19 -11.07 18.68
CA PHE A 154 -12.64 -10.49 19.90
C PHE A 154 -12.17 -9.06 19.65
N SER A 155 -12.27 -8.24 20.69
CA SER A 155 -11.74 -6.88 20.70
C SER A 155 -10.82 -6.69 21.89
N GLY A 156 -9.90 -5.74 21.78
CA GLY A 156 -8.94 -5.40 22.83
C GLY A 156 -7.56 -6.04 22.62
N SER A 157 -6.59 -5.53 23.38
CA SER A 157 -5.16 -5.76 23.18
C SER A 157 -4.64 -7.15 23.55
N ARG A 158 -5.47 -8.03 24.12
CA ARG A 158 -5.10 -9.43 24.43
C ARG A 158 -5.39 -10.40 23.29
N TYR A 159 -6.26 -10.00 22.36
CA TYR A 159 -6.68 -10.80 21.22
C TYR A 159 -6.17 -10.15 19.93
N ASN A 160 -6.52 -10.71 18.77
CA ASN A 160 -6.06 -10.33 17.45
C ASN A 160 -4.60 -10.68 17.19
N LEU A 161 -3.92 -9.92 16.34
CA LEU A 161 -2.57 -10.20 15.88
C LEU A 161 -1.52 -9.65 16.86
N HIS A 162 -0.64 -10.53 17.33
CA HIS A 162 0.54 -10.19 18.13
C HIS A 162 1.78 -10.61 17.37
N LEU A 163 2.78 -9.74 17.33
CA LEU A 163 4.04 -9.99 16.63
C LEU A 163 5.21 -9.72 17.57
N TYR A 164 6.12 -10.69 17.66
CA TYR A 164 7.42 -10.52 18.26
C TYR A 164 8.45 -10.49 17.13
N VAL A 165 9.09 -9.33 16.96
CA VAL A 165 9.89 -9.01 15.80
C VAL A 165 11.31 -8.67 16.22
N ASP A 166 12.29 -9.27 15.56
CA ASP A 166 13.68 -8.85 15.63
C ASP A 166 14.07 -8.22 14.30
N VAL A 167 14.35 -6.92 14.32
CA VAL A 167 14.78 -6.20 13.11
C VAL A 167 16.15 -6.66 12.63
N ASN A 168 16.96 -7.29 13.48
CA ASN A 168 18.32 -7.72 13.19
C ASN A 168 19.16 -6.57 12.59
N SER A 169 19.25 -5.45 13.31
CA SER A 169 19.88 -4.23 12.83
C SER A 169 21.36 -4.38 12.48
N ASP A 170 22.04 -5.37 13.06
CA ASP A 170 23.45 -5.62 12.83
C ASP A 170 23.74 -6.13 11.40
N SER A 171 22.74 -6.71 10.74
CA SER A 171 22.84 -7.15 9.34
C SER A 171 22.24 -6.15 8.34
N TYR A 172 21.98 -4.91 8.76
CA TYR A 172 21.54 -3.86 7.85
C TYR A 172 22.63 -3.46 6.87
N THR A 173 22.21 -3.05 5.67
CA THR A 173 23.08 -2.50 4.63
C THR A 173 22.82 -1.02 4.42
N TRP A 174 23.82 -0.33 3.88
CA TRP A 174 23.71 1.09 3.57
C TRP A 174 22.74 1.36 2.41
N GLY A 175 22.14 2.54 2.42
CA GLY A 175 21.20 2.99 1.39
C GLY A 175 19.81 2.35 1.43
N SER A 176 19.55 1.35 2.29
CA SER A 176 18.22 0.75 2.45
C SER A 176 17.32 1.59 3.38
N ALA A 177 17.84 2.10 4.49
CA ALA A 177 17.09 2.93 5.44
C ALA A 177 17.99 3.85 6.28
N VAL A 178 17.40 4.94 6.80
CA VAL A 178 18.05 5.94 7.69
C VAL A 178 18.04 5.52 9.16
N GLY A 179 17.33 4.45 9.48
CA GLY A 179 17.12 4.05 10.85
C GLY A 179 16.71 2.59 10.94
N THR A 180 16.66 2.11 12.18
CA THR A 180 16.31 0.74 12.53
C THR A 180 14.85 0.66 12.90
N GLY A 181 14.14 -0.35 12.42
CA GLY A 181 12.72 -0.50 12.71
C GLY A 181 11.97 -1.31 11.69
N ILE A 182 10.67 -1.29 11.87
CA ILE A 182 9.71 -1.86 10.94
C ILE A 182 8.77 -0.79 10.43
N GLN A 183 8.17 -1.08 9.28
CA GLN A 183 7.02 -0.35 8.78
C GLN A 183 5.84 -1.31 8.69
N ILE A 184 4.67 -0.88 9.15
CA ILE A 184 3.44 -1.67 9.17
C ILE A 184 2.29 -0.93 8.50
N LEU A 185 1.44 -1.65 7.77
CA LEU A 185 0.25 -1.13 7.12
C LEU A 185 -0.90 -2.10 7.29
N ALA A 186 -2.02 -1.64 7.83
CA ALA A 186 -3.29 -2.33 7.75
C ALA A 186 -4.07 -1.84 6.52
N HIS A 187 -4.55 -2.75 5.68
CA HIS A 187 -5.28 -2.43 4.46
C HIS A 187 -6.38 -3.47 4.18
N GLU A 188 -7.27 -3.18 3.23
CA GLU A 188 -8.35 -4.11 2.84
C GLU A 188 -7.75 -5.35 2.16
N PRO A 189 -8.18 -6.57 2.49
CA PRO A 189 -7.74 -7.78 1.79
C PRO A 189 -7.95 -7.71 0.28
N GLY A 190 -7.07 -8.37 -0.48
CA GLY A 190 -7.10 -8.34 -1.95
C GLY A 190 -6.62 -7.04 -2.60
N THR A 191 -6.19 -6.04 -1.82
CA THR A 191 -5.62 -4.79 -2.36
C THR A 191 -4.09 -4.77 -2.27
N ASN A 192 -3.44 -4.01 -3.17
CA ASN A 192 -1.98 -3.85 -3.14
C ASN A 192 -1.54 -2.94 -1.97
N PRO A 193 -0.58 -3.34 -1.12
CA PRO A 193 -0.13 -2.54 0.01
C PRO A 193 0.79 -1.38 -0.40
N ASP A 194 0.29 -0.15 -0.30
CA ASP A 194 1.11 1.07 -0.44
C ASP A 194 1.80 1.44 0.87
N ILE A 195 2.63 0.52 1.37
CA ILE A 195 3.32 0.69 2.66
C ILE A 195 4.33 1.83 2.64
N SER A 196 4.93 2.14 1.50
CA SER A 196 5.84 3.28 1.33
C SER A 196 5.18 4.61 1.70
N SER A 197 3.93 4.82 1.28
CA SER A 197 3.23 6.09 1.47
C SER A 197 2.37 6.13 2.73
N LEU A 198 1.73 5.01 3.09
CA LEU A 198 0.73 4.95 4.16
C LEU A 198 1.20 4.19 5.42
N GLY A 199 2.34 3.50 5.35
CA GLY A 199 2.81 2.65 6.43
C GLY A 199 3.33 3.44 7.64
N VAL A 200 2.98 2.97 8.83
CA VAL A 200 3.44 3.52 10.11
C VAL A 200 4.76 2.87 10.51
N ARG A 201 5.73 3.67 10.98
CA ARG A 201 7.04 3.17 11.41
C ARG A 201 7.08 2.92 12.92
N VAL A 202 7.68 1.81 13.32
CA VAL A 202 7.88 1.42 14.73
C VAL A 202 9.36 1.16 14.99
N LYS A 203 9.88 1.78 16.06
CA LYS A 203 11.29 1.64 16.48
C LYS A 203 11.48 0.36 17.31
N PRO A 204 12.60 -0.36 17.18
CA PRO A 204 12.92 -1.48 18.05
C PRO A 204 13.05 -1.03 19.52
N GLY A 205 12.92 -1.99 20.45
CA GLY A 205 12.96 -1.73 21.89
C GLY A 205 11.69 -1.10 22.46
N SER A 206 10.59 -1.12 21.70
CA SER A 206 9.27 -0.64 22.15
C SER A 206 8.20 -1.72 22.01
N SER A 207 7.16 -1.64 22.83
CA SER A 207 5.93 -2.42 22.69
C SER A 207 4.82 -1.46 22.30
N VAL A 208 4.20 -1.69 21.14
CA VAL A 208 3.20 -0.79 20.54
C VAL A 208 1.88 -1.52 20.39
N TYR A 209 0.80 -0.87 20.83
CA TYR A 209 -0.56 -1.33 20.60
C TYR A 209 -1.19 -0.44 19.52
N ALA A 210 -1.62 -1.06 18.42
CA ALA A 210 -2.31 -0.36 17.34
C ALA A 210 -3.80 -0.70 17.38
N GLU A 211 -4.63 0.32 17.61
CA GLU A 211 -6.08 0.19 17.48
C GLU A 211 -6.47 0.29 15.99
N ILE A 212 -7.33 -0.62 15.53
CA ILE A 212 -7.82 -0.65 14.16
C ILE A 212 -9.33 -0.52 14.17
N SER A 213 -9.86 0.46 13.43
CA SER A 213 -11.29 0.66 13.20
C SER A 213 -11.61 0.60 11.72
N LYS A 214 -12.53 -0.29 11.30
CA LYS A 214 -12.98 -0.34 9.90
C LYS A 214 -13.96 0.81 9.62
N ARG A 215 -13.77 1.50 8.50
CA ARG A 215 -14.70 2.49 7.96
C ARG A 215 -14.91 2.20 6.49
N GLU A 216 -16.16 2.09 6.09
CA GLU A 216 -16.53 1.83 4.70
C GLU A 216 -17.21 3.08 4.12
N TYR A 217 -16.83 3.42 2.88
CA TYR A 217 -17.38 4.55 2.16
C TYR A 217 -17.91 4.06 0.83
N THR A 218 -19.22 4.21 0.61
CA THR A 218 -19.87 3.88 -0.66
C THR A 218 -20.20 5.18 -1.40
N TYR A 219 -19.77 5.28 -2.65
CA TYR A 219 -20.03 6.42 -3.51
C TYR A 219 -21.04 6.05 -4.59
N LEU A 220 -21.79 7.04 -5.07
CA LEU A 220 -22.74 6.86 -6.17
C LEU A 220 -22.01 6.93 -7.52
N GLU A 221 -22.53 6.19 -8.50
CA GLU A 221 -22.03 6.20 -9.88
C GLU A 221 -22.29 7.55 -10.58
N ARG A 222 -21.75 7.73 -11.79
CA ARG A 222 -22.02 8.89 -12.63
C ARG A 222 -23.54 9.06 -12.81
N PRO A 223 -24.09 10.29 -12.73
CA PRO A 223 -23.41 11.60 -12.77
C PRO A 223 -23.18 12.26 -11.40
N TYR A 224 -23.21 11.50 -10.29
CA TYR A 224 -22.98 12.05 -8.95
C TYR A 224 -21.48 12.21 -8.67
N LYS A 225 -21.07 13.38 -8.18
CA LYS A 225 -19.67 13.65 -7.85
C LYS A 225 -19.33 13.02 -6.50
N ALA A 226 -18.15 12.40 -6.41
CA ALA A 226 -17.65 11.74 -5.20
C ALA A 226 -16.57 12.58 -4.50
N PHE A 227 -15.73 13.29 -5.26
CA PHE A 227 -14.59 14.05 -4.73
C PHE A 227 -14.59 15.47 -5.28
N ALA A 228 -15.28 16.39 -4.59
CA ALA A 228 -15.49 17.77 -5.05
C ALA A 228 -16.05 17.82 -6.49
N GLU A 229 -15.19 17.97 -7.50
CA GLU A 229 -15.54 18.02 -8.92
C GLU A 229 -15.37 16.69 -9.68
N GLN A 230 -14.85 15.65 -9.02
CA GLN A 230 -14.50 14.37 -9.64
C GLN A 230 -15.51 13.25 -9.31
N TYR A 231 -15.62 12.30 -10.22
CA TYR A 231 -16.43 11.09 -10.09
C TYR A 231 -15.64 9.96 -9.41
N CYS A 232 -16.35 9.00 -8.82
CA CYS A 232 -15.73 7.74 -8.41
C CYS A 232 -15.50 6.90 -9.67
N GLU A 233 -14.23 6.63 -9.99
CA GLU A 233 -13.84 5.77 -11.10
C GLU A 233 -13.23 4.50 -10.50
N THR A 234 -13.78 3.35 -10.86
CA THR A 234 -13.32 2.02 -10.39
C THR A 234 -12.67 1.20 -11.49
N ASP A 235 -12.77 1.67 -12.73
CA ASP A 235 -12.29 0.93 -13.89
C ASP A 235 -10.78 1.06 -14.00
N PHE A 236 -10.13 -0.09 -14.22
CA PHE A 236 -8.74 -0.11 -14.57
C PHE A 236 -8.53 0.54 -15.95
N PRO A 237 -7.41 1.25 -16.15
CA PRO A 237 -7.10 1.79 -17.46
C PRO A 237 -7.03 0.66 -18.51
N THR A 238 -7.55 0.91 -19.72
CA THR A 238 -7.64 -0.11 -20.79
C THR A 238 -6.30 -0.72 -21.21
N TRP A 239 -5.20 -0.03 -20.93
CA TRP A 239 -3.84 -0.48 -21.22
C TRP A 239 -3.27 -1.40 -20.13
N SER A 240 -3.85 -1.45 -18.93
CA SER A 240 -3.44 -2.40 -17.89
C SER A 240 -4.21 -3.70 -18.07
N SER A 241 -3.86 -4.46 -19.11
CA SER A 241 -4.46 -5.78 -19.38
C SER A 241 -3.72 -6.93 -18.68
N SER A 242 -2.59 -6.70 -18.00
CA SER A 242 -1.90 -7.78 -17.28
C SER A 242 -2.39 -7.92 -15.85
N SER A 243 -3.00 -9.08 -15.60
CA SER A 243 -3.18 -9.73 -14.30
C SER A 243 -3.81 -8.86 -13.21
N GLU A 244 -5.13 -8.94 -13.07
CA GLU A 244 -5.91 -8.47 -11.92
C GLU A 244 -5.51 -9.23 -10.63
N GLN A 245 -4.26 -9.05 -10.16
CA GLN A 245 -3.80 -9.65 -8.91
C GLN A 245 -4.47 -8.98 -7.71
N PHE A 246 -4.75 -7.68 -7.83
CA PHE A 246 -5.31 -6.86 -6.76
C PHE A 246 -6.52 -6.07 -7.23
N SER A 247 -7.45 -5.83 -6.31
CA SER A 247 -8.59 -4.96 -6.52
C SER A 247 -8.16 -3.50 -6.75
N TYR A 248 -8.97 -2.76 -7.51
CA TYR A 248 -8.69 -1.37 -7.82
C TYR A 248 -8.62 -0.51 -6.56
N THR A 249 -7.54 0.25 -6.44
CA THR A 249 -7.42 1.34 -5.47
C THR A 249 -6.78 2.54 -6.14
N ARG A 250 -7.02 3.74 -5.58
CA ARG A 250 -6.41 4.98 -6.09
C ARG A 250 -4.87 4.90 -6.08
N GLN A 251 -4.29 4.34 -5.02
CA GLN A 251 -2.85 4.17 -4.87
C GLN A 251 -2.29 3.17 -5.89
N TYR A 252 -2.98 2.04 -6.09
CA TYR A 252 -2.59 1.04 -7.09
C TYR A 252 -2.63 1.62 -8.51
N CYS A 253 -3.62 2.46 -8.82
CA CYS A 253 -3.68 3.19 -10.09
C CYS A 253 -2.46 4.11 -10.31
N PHE A 254 -2.01 4.84 -9.29
CA PHE A 254 -0.80 5.66 -9.38
C PHE A 254 0.46 4.81 -9.60
N GLN A 255 0.58 3.67 -8.95
CA GLN A 255 1.72 2.77 -9.12
C GLN A 255 1.75 2.16 -10.52
N LEU A 256 0.60 1.75 -11.07
CA LEU A 256 0.49 1.29 -12.46
C LEU A 256 0.90 2.40 -13.44
N CYS A 257 0.44 3.64 -13.20
CA CYS A 257 0.81 4.78 -14.04
C CYS A 257 2.32 5.05 -14.01
N PHE A 258 2.93 4.98 -12.83
CA PHE A 258 4.37 5.12 -12.67
C PHE A 258 5.13 4.00 -13.39
N ALA A 259 4.73 2.75 -13.19
CA ALA A 259 5.34 1.58 -13.85
C ALA A 259 5.33 1.73 -15.39
N ARG A 260 4.21 2.17 -15.96
CA ARG A 260 4.08 2.41 -17.40
C ARG A 260 5.02 3.51 -17.91
N ILE A 261 5.20 4.59 -17.14
CA ILE A 261 6.13 5.67 -17.52
C ILE A 261 7.57 5.14 -17.55
N VAL A 262 7.95 4.33 -16.56
CA VAL A 262 9.28 3.71 -16.50
C VAL A 262 9.47 2.77 -17.68
N GLU A 263 8.50 1.93 -17.99
CA GLU A 263 8.54 1.03 -19.15
C GLU A 263 8.75 1.81 -20.47
N ILE A 264 7.96 2.84 -20.73
CA ILE A 264 8.04 3.63 -21.98
C ILE A 264 9.37 4.37 -22.11
N LYS A 265 9.89 4.94 -21.01
CA LYS A 265 11.08 5.79 -21.05
C LYS A 265 12.39 5.02 -20.89
N CYS A 266 12.40 4.01 -20.04
CA CYS A 266 13.61 3.29 -19.62
C CYS A 266 13.68 1.88 -20.20
N GLN A 267 12.60 1.36 -20.81
CA GLN A 267 12.53 0.00 -21.37
C GLN A 267 12.90 -1.08 -20.33
N CYS A 268 12.54 -0.85 -19.07
CA CYS A 268 12.77 -1.77 -17.97
C CYS A 268 11.58 -1.83 -17.02
N HIS A 269 11.54 -2.89 -16.20
CA HIS A 269 10.52 -3.09 -15.19
C HIS A 269 11.13 -3.10 -13.79
N LEU A 270 10.43 -2.50 -12.83
CA LEU A 270 10.84 -2.48 -11.44
C LEU A 270 10.10 -3.56 -10.67
N VAL A 271 10.83 -4.50 -10.07
CA VAL A 271 10.29 -5.64 -9.28
C VAL A 271 9.28 -5.20 -8.20
N SER A 272 9.44 -4.00 -7.66
CA SER A 272 8.54 -3.44 -6.63
C SER A 272 7.21 -2.92 -7.15
N PHE A 273 6.99 -2.90 -8.46
CA PHE A 273 5.79 -2.36 -9.09
C PHE A 273 5.01 -3.44 -9.84
N PRO A 274 3.68 -3.34 -9.86
CA PRO A 274 2.83 -4.31 -10.53
C PRO A 274 3.01 -4.29 -12.06
N GLY A 275 3.03 -5.49 -12.65
CA GLY A 275 3.02 -5.70 -14.10
C GLY A 275 3.82 -6.92 -14.51
N LYS A 276 3.25 -7.79 -15.35
CA LYS A 276 4.03 -8.74 -16.16
C LYS A 276 3.95 -8.24 -17.58
N TYR A 277 5.03 -7.64 -18.07
CA TYR A 277 5.13 -7.12 -19.44
C TYR A 277 6.54 -7.38 -19.95
#